data_AF-A0A9D0UGY5-F1
#
_entry.id   AF-A0A9D0UGY5-F1
#
_cell.length_a   1.000
_cell.length_b   1.000
_cell.length_c   1.000
_cell.angle_alpha   90.00
_cell.angle_beta   90.00
_cell.angle_gamma   90.00
#
_symmetry.space_group_name_H-M   'P 1'
#
loop_
_entity.id
_entity.type
_entity.pdbx_description
1 polymer ?
#
loop_
_entity_poly.entity_id
_entity_poly.type
_entity_poly.pdbx_seq_one_letter_code
_entity_poly.pdbx_strand_id
1 'polypeptide(L)'
;MPNIPPLLTQFLITLAFSFLIGLEYHSYQKQAGRTTGFGTTRTFTIIGIVGFVLYQLDNQKLLFSLGVVVLATLLGIYYWRRSATGAFSLLHPLLVLLVYMIGPVAIEQPLWFLVLYVVTVLLILGEKPGIRRLSEAFPADEAATLAKFLIMAGVILPLLPDKQITSFINVSWYQLWLAVIMVSGISYLSYLAQSYLFKRRGLLLTGILGGLYSSTAASVVIGKQARSA
;
A
#
# COMPACT_ATOMS: atom_id res chain seq x y z
N MET A 1 -26.33 29.18 -10.88
CA MET A 1 -24.86 29.13 -11.01
C MET A 1 -24.58 29.07 -12.50
N PRO A 2 -23.69 29.90 -13.08
CA PRO A 2 -23.48 29.90 -14.53
C PRO A 2 -23.09 28.49 -14.98
N ASN A 3 -23.76 27.97 -16.01
CA ASN A 3 -23.50 26.64 -16.56
C ASN A 3 -22.13 26.65 -17.24
N ILE A 4 -21.08 26.39 -16.45
CA ILE A 4 -19.73 26.18 -16.98
C ILE A 4 -19.80 24.97 -17.93
N PRO A 5 -19.24 25.05 -19.14
CA PRO A 5 -19.21 23.91 -20.06
C PRO A 5 -18.60 22.69 -19.35
N PRO A 6 -19.22 21.50 -19.43
CA PRO A 6 -18.72 20.31 -18.73
C PRO A 6 -17.28 19.99 -19.13
N LEU A 7 -16.93 20.22 -20.40
CA LEU A 7 -15.57 20.05 -20.91
C LEU A 7 -14.54 20.97 -20.23
N LEU A 8 -14.90 22.23 -19.96
CA LEU A 8 -14.03 23.18 -19.28
C LEU A 8 -13.78 22.74 -17.83
N THR A 9 -14.83 22.27 -17.15
CA THR A 9 -14.73 21.74 -15.79
C THR A 9 -13.81 20.51 -15.75
N GLN A 10 -13.98 19.55 -16.67
CA GLN A 10 -13.15 18.34 -16.75
C GLN A 10 -11.69 18.67 -17.08
N PHE A 11 -11.46 19.65 -17.96
CA PHE A 11 -10.11 20.13 -18.27
C PHE A 11 -9.43 20.77 -17.06
N LEU A 12 -10.11 21.69 -16.36
CA LEU A 12 -9.58 22.36 -15.17
C LEU A 12 -9.29 21.36 -14.05
N ILE A 13 -10.16 20.37 -13.86
CA ILE A 13 -9.99 19.29 -12.88
C ILE A 13 -8.77 18.43 -13.24
N THR A 14 -8.63 18.04 -14.51
CA THR A 14 -7.48 17.26 -14.98
C THR A 14 -6.17 18.01 -14.76
N LEU A 15 -6.15 19.30 -15.08
CA LEU A 15 -5.00 20.18 -14.87
C LEU A 15 -4.64 20.26 -13.38
N ALA A 16 -5.63 20.54 -12.52
CA ALA A 16 -5.44 20.67 -11.08
C ALA A 16 -4.89 19.38 -10.45
N PHE A 17 -5.46 18.23 -10.79
CA PHE A 17 -5.02 16.96 -10.20
C PHE A 17 -3.69 16.46 -10.76
N SER A 18 -3.42 16.64 -12.05
CA SER A 18 -2.12 16.31 -12.63
C SER A 18 -1.01 17.18 -12.02
N PHE A 19 -1.31 18.45 -11.76
CA PHE A 19 -0.41 19.36 -11.04
C PHE A 19 -0.19 18.93 -9.58
N LEU A 20 -1.26 18.56 -8.87
CA LEU A 20 -1.19 18.09 -7.48
C LEU A 20 -0.30 16.84 -7.33
N ILE A 21 -0.47 15.84 -8.22
CA ILE A 21 0.40 14.65 -8.25
C ILE A 21 1.84 15.04 -8.58
N GLY A 22 2.05 15.99 -9.50
CA GLY A 22 3.37 16.51 -9.82
C GLY A 22 4.08 17.18 -8.63
N LEU A 23 3.33 17.89 -7.78
CA LEU A 23 3.84 18.51 -6.55
C LEU A 23 4.24 17.45 -5.53
N GLU A 24 3.38 16.46 -5.29
CA GLU A 24 3.67 15.38 -4.34
C GLU A 24 4.88 14.56 -4.80
N TYR A 25 4.98 14.28 -6.10
CA TYR A 25 6.16 13.60 -6.66
C TYR A 25 7.44 14.41 -6.50
N HIS A 26 7.36 15.74 -6.67
CA HIS A 26 8.51 16.62 -6.44
C HIS A 26 8.95 16.56 -4.97
N SER A 27 8.00 16.65 -4.03
CA SER A 27 8.24 16.50 -2.59
C SER A 27 8.90 15.14 -2.28
N TYR A 28 8.36 14.06 -2.85
CA TYR A 28 8.89 12.70 -2.73
C TYR A 28 10.35 12.60 -3.17
N GLN A 29 10.71 13.22 -4.31
CA GLN A 29 12.10 13.20 -4.81
C GLN A 29 13.05 14.02 -3.93
N LYS A 30 12.59 15.18 -3.44
CA LYS A 30 13.35 16.02 -2.51
C LYS A 30 13.67 15.28 -1.22
N GLN A 31 12.69 14.58 -0.65
CA GLN A 31 12.88 13.73 0.54
C GLN A 31 13.80 12.53 0.26
N ALA A 32 13.88 12.06 -0.98
CA ALA A 32 14.76 10.97 -1.38
C ALA A 32 16.24 11.36 -1.54
N GLY A 33 16.61 12.64 -1.31
CA GLY A 33 17.97 13.14 -1.52
C GLY A 33 18.40 13.14 -3.00
N ARG A 34 17.46 13.02 -3.94
CA ARG A 34 17.75 13.05 -5.39
C ARG A 34 17.71 14.50 -5.85
N THR A 35 18.77 14.95 -6.52
CA THR A 35 18.85 16.31 -7.09
C THR A 35 17.67 16.53 -8.03
N THR A 36 16.81 17.48 -7.67
CA THR A 36 15.58 17.77 -8.39
C THR A 36 15.91 18.53 -9.67
N GLY A 37 15.81 17.85 -10.81
CA GLY A 37 15.57 18.57 -12.06
C GLY A 37 14.21 19.28 -11.97
N PHE A 38 14.15 20.55 -12.38
CA PHE A 38 12.96 21.41 -12.44
C PHE A 38 11.79 20.86 -13.29
N GLY A 39 11.89 19.63 -13.81
CA GLY A 39 10.96 19.05 -14.76
C GLY A 39 9.72 18.40 -14.14
N THR A 40 9.70 17.99 -12.87
CA THR A 40 8.67 17.02 -12.42
C THR A 40 7.24 17.56 -12.42
N THR A 41 6.98 18.69 -11.77
CA THR A 41 5.63 19.24 -11.62
C THR A 41 5.01 19.59 -12.98
N ARG A 42 5.78 20.32 -13.81
CA ARG A 42 5.34 20.75 -15.14
C ARG A 42 5.15 19.57 -16.08
N THR A 43 6.03 18.56 -16.02
CA THR A 43 5.95 17.38 -16.88
C THR A 43 4.66 16.60 -16.60
N PHE A 44 4.32 16.35 -15.33
CA PHE A 44 3.05 15.67 -14.99
C PHE A 44 1.83 16.46 -15.44
N THR A 45 1.79 17.78 -15.22
CA THR A 45 0.67 18.61 -15.71
C THR A 45 0.54 18.53 -17.23
N ILE A 46 1.64 18.63 -17.98
CA ILE A 46 1.63 18.53 -19.44
C ILE A 46 1.17 17.15 -19.89
N ILE A 47 1.64 16.07 -19.26
CA ILE A 47 1.22 14.69 -19.58
C ILE A 47 -0.29 14.52 -19.39
N GLY A 48 -0.86 15.02 -18.29
CA GLY A 48 -2.30 14.97 -18.03
C GLY A 48 -3.11 15.75 -19.07
N ILE A 49 -2.63 16.94 -19.46
CA ILE A 49 -3.22 17.73 -20.55
C ILE A 49 -3.16 16.97 -21.87
N VAL A 50 -2.02 16.37 -22.22
CA VAL A 50 -1.86 15.59 -23.45
C VAL A 50 -2.82 14.40 -23.46
N GLY A 51 -2.94 13.67 -22.34
CA GLY A 51 -3.89 12.56 -22.22
C GLY A 51 -5.34 12.99 -22.41
N PHE A 52 -5.74 14.11 -21.81
CA PHE A 52 -7.07 14.70 -22.00
C PHE A 52 -7.33 15.09 -23.46
N VAL A 53 -6.40 15.82 -24.08
CA VAL A 53 -6.55 16.33 -25.45
C VAL A 53 -6.58 15.18 -26.45
N LEU A 54 -5.68 14.20 -26.36
CA LEU A 54 -5.66 13.06 -27.27
C LEU A 54 -6.90 12.19 -27.14
N TYR A 55 -7.49 12.09 -25.95
CA TYR A 55 -8.75 11.38 -25.75
C TYR A 55 -9.94 12.13 -26.35
N GLN A 56 -9.98 13.45 -26.20
CA GLN A 56 -11.09 14.28 -26.69
C GLN A 56 -11.08 14.47 -28.22
N LEU A 57 -9.91 14.45 -28.85
CA LEU A 57 -9.76 14.71 -30.30
C LEU A 57 -10.28 13.56 -31.18
N ASP A 58 -10.33 12.33 -30.67
CA ASP A 58 -10.66 11.16 -31.49
C ASP A 58 -11.71 10.27 -30.83
N ASN A 59 -12.87 10.17 -31.48
CA ASN A 59 -13.98 9.36 -31.03
C ASN A 59 -13.65 7.84 -31.10
N GLN A 60 -12.71 7.42 -31.95
CA GLN A 60 -12.26 6.03 -32.05
C GLN A 60 -11.15 5.68 -31.04
N LYS A 61 -10.68 6.66 -30.25
CA LYS A 61 -9.64 6.49 -29.22
C LYS A 61 -8.30 5.97 -29.77
N LEU A 62 -8.08 6.03 -31.08
CA LEU A 62 -6.84 5.60 -31.74
C LEU A 62 -5.69 6.57 -31.44
N LEU A 63 -5.96 7.87 -31.44
CA LEU A 63 -4.97 8.88 -31.06
C LEU A 63 -4.52 8.71 -29.61
N PHE A 64 -5.44 8.37 -28.70
CA PHE A 64 -5.12 8.10 -27.31
C PHE A 64 -4.24 6.86 -27.15
N SER A 65 -4.56 5.75 -27.82
CA SER A 65 -3.77 4.51 -27.75
C SER A 65 -2.38 4.68 -28.36
N LEU A 66 -2.28 5.39 -29.48
CA LEU A 66 -0.99 5.76 -30.07
C LEU A 66 -0.16 6.63 -29.10
N GLY A 67 -0.80 7.56 -28.41
CA GLY A 67 -0.17 8.34 -27.33
C GLY A 67 0.40 7.46 -26.21
N VAL A 68 -0.34 6.42 -25.78
CA VAL A 68 0.16 5.43 -24.80
C VAL A 68 1.40 4.71 -25.34
N VAL A 69 1.38 4.25 -26.59
CA VAL A 69 2.50 3.54 -27.20
C VAL A 69 3.74 4.44 -27.29
N VAL A 70 3.57 5.69 -27.72
CA VAL A 70 4.66 6.67 -27.79
C VAL A 70 5.22 6.96 -26.40
N LEU A 71 4.35 7.19 -25.40
CA LEU A 71 4.78 7.40 -24.01
C LEU A 71 5.49 6.18 -23.43
N ALA A 72 4.96 4.98 -23.64
CA ALA A 72 5.58 3.73 -23.19
C ALA A 72 6.95 3.51 -23.83
N THR A 73 7.09 3.84 -25.11
CA THR A 73 8.37 3.75 -25.83
C THR A 73 9.38 4.75 -25.29
N LEU A 74 8.99 6.02 -25.10
CA LEU A 74 9.85 7.05 -24.50
C LEU A 74 10.27 6.68 -23.08
N LEU A 75 9.34 6.18 -22.26
CA LEU A 75 9.61 5.70 -20.91
C LEU A 75 10.53 4.47 -20.92
N GLY A 76 10.37 3.56 -21.89
CA GLY A 76 11.23 2.39 -22.08
C GLY A 76 12.66 2.79 -22.44
N ILE A 77 12.85 3.73 -23.36
CA ILE A 77 14.18 4.27 -23.71
C ILE A 77 14.81 4.97 -22.51
N TYR A 78 14.02 5.79 -21.79
CA TYR A 78 14.45 6.44 -20.56
C TYR A 78 14.87 5.41 -19.51
N TYR A 79 14.06 4.36 -19.31
CA TYR A 79 14.33 3.28 -18.37
C TYR A 79 15.61 2.53 -18.73
N TRP A 80 15.79 2.17 -20.00
CA TRP A 80 16.95 1.44 -20.48
C TRP A 80 18.26 2.22 -20.29
N ARG A 81 18.28 3.50 -20.71
CA ARG A 81 19.47 4.36 -20.54
C ARG A 81 19.83 4.55 -19.08
N ARG A 82 18.83 4.66 -18.22
CA ARG A 82 19.06 4.98 -16.82
C ARG A 82 19.37 3.73 -16.00
N SER A 83 18.80 2.56 -16.31
CA SER A 83 19.12 1.26 -15.69
C SER A 83 20.63 0.98 -15.59
N ALA A 84 21.43 1.43 -16.57
CA ALA A 84 22.89 1.34 -16.56
C ALA A 84 23.59 2.06 -15.37
N THR A 85 22.89 2.94 -14.66
CA THR A 85 23.41 3.76 -13.55
C THR A 85 22.95 3.31 -12.15
N GLY A 86 22.26 2.16 -12.05
CA GLY A 86 22.04 1.45 -10.77
C GLY A 86 21.04 2.05 -9.76
N ALA A 87 20.42 3.20 -10.04
CA ALA A 87 19.49 3.87 -9.13
C ALA A 87 18.05 3.99 -9.67
N PHE A 88 17.34 2.87 -9.89
CA PHE A 88 16.01 2.88 -10.54
C PHE A 88 14.86 2.40 -9.69
N SER A 89 13.72 3.08 -9.85
CA SER A 89 12.42 2.71 -9.29
C SER A 89 11.38 2.76 -10.40
N LEU A 90 10.60 1.68 -10.56
CA LEU A 90 9.50 1.56 -11.52
C LEU A 90 8.35 2.53 -11.22
N LEU A 91 8.35 3.17 -10.04
CA LEU A 91 7.33 4.10 -9.61
C LEU A 91 7.16 5.28 -10.59
N HIS A 92 8.25 5.81 -11.14
CA HIS A 92 8.16 7.00 -12.00
C HIS A 92 7.45 6.73 -13.34
N PRO A 93 7.83 5.71 -14.14
CA PRO A 93 7.07 5.33 -15.33
C PRO A 93 5.59 5.02 -15.05
N LEU A 94 5.30 4.33 -13.94
CA LEU A 94 3.91 4.01 -13.55
C LEU A 94 3.11 5.28 -13.24
N LEU A 95 3.68 6.23 -12.49
CA LEU A 95 3.02 7.51 -12.22
C LEU A 95 2.75 8.31 -13.49
N VAL A 96 3.68 8.31 -14.45
CA VAL A 96 3.47 8.99 -15.74
C VAL A 96 2.27 8.41 -16.46
N LEU A 97 2.15 7.08 -16.49
CA LEU A 97 1.00 6.41 -17.11
C LEU A 97 -0.30 6.73 -16.36
N LEU A 98 -0.27 6.73 -15.03
CA LEU A 98 -1.44 7.08 -14.21
C LEU A 98 -1.89 8.53 -14.45
N VAL A 99 -0.95 9.47 -14.53
CA VAL A 99 -1.29 10.88 -14.81
C VAL A 99 -1.86 11.06 -16.21
N TYR A 100 -1.33 10.34 -17.20
CA TYR A 100 -1.88 10.34 -18.57
C TYR A 100 -3.34 9.87 -18.63
N MET A 101 -3.74 8.95 -17.73
CA MET A 101 -5.11 8.42 -17.65
C MET A 101 -6.11 9.37 -16.97
N ILE A 102 -5.68 10.45 -16.31
CA ILE A 102 -6.60 11.36 -15.59
C ILE A 102 -7.61 11.99 -16.55
N GLY A 103 -7.18 12.39 -17.74
CA GLY A 103 -8.06 13.02 -18.73
C GLY A 103 -9.24 12.13 -19.15
N PRO A 104 -8.98 10.91 -19.66
CA PRO A 104 -10.03 9.93 -19.97
C PRO A 104 -10.95 9.64 -18.78
N VAL A 105 -10.37 9.47 -17.58
CA VAL A 105 -11.15 9.22 -16.35
C VAL A 105 -12.04 10.42 -16.03
N ALA A 106 -11.59 11.65 -16.27
CA ALA A 106 -12.40 12.85 -16.05
C ALA A 106 -13.59 12.97 -17.00
N ILE A 107 -13.45 12.42 -18.22
CA ILE A 107 -14.47 12.50 -19.26
C ILE A 107 -15.51 11.38 -19.09
N GLU A 108 -15.08 10.14 -18.85
CA GLU A 108 -15.93 8.95 -18.88
C GLU A 108 -16.48 8.54 -17.51
N GLN A 109 -15.79 8.88 -16.43
CA GLN A 109 -16.12 8.41 -15.08
C GLN A 109 -16.73 9.53 -14.23
N PRO A 110 -17.56 9.16 -13.24
CA PRO A 110 -18.12 10.12 -12.32
C PRO A 110 -17.02 10.77 -11.44
N LEU A 111 -17.27 12.00 -10.99
CA LEU A 111 -16.30 12.80 -10.24
C LEU A 111 -15.76 12.09 -8.98
N TRP A 112 -16.60 11.34 -8.27
CA TRP A 112 -16.17 10.63 -7.05
C TRP A 112 -15.08 9.58 -7.34
N PHE A 113 -15.15 8.91 -8.49
CA PHE A 113 -14.16 7.91 -8.88
C PHE A 113 -12.83 8.58 -9.22
N LEU A 114 -12.89 9.69 -9.96
CA LEU A 114 -11.70 10.47 -10.29
C LEU A 114 -11.01 11.03 -9.03
N VAL A 115 -11.78 11.54 -8.07
CA VAL A 115 -11.23 12.00 -6.79
C VAL A 115 -10.57 10.84 -6.04
N LEU A 116 -11.24 9.68 -5.94
CA LEU A 116 -10.70 8.48 -5.30
C LEU A 116 -9.39 8.05 -5.98
N TYR A 117 -9.39 7.98 -7.31
CA TYR A 117 -8.22 7.65 -8.11
C TYR A 117 -7.01 8.53 -7.77
N VAL A 118 -7.19 9.86 -7.79
CA VAL A 118 -6.10 10.80 -7.49
C VAL A 118 -5.65 10.70 -6.04
N VAL A 119 -6.58 10.60 -5.09
CA VAL A 119 -6.27 10.47 -3.66
C VAL A 119 -5.48 9.19 -3.40
N THR A 120 -5.85 8.06 -4.00
CA THR A 120 -5.09 6.80 -3.88
C THR A 120 -3.66 6.96 -4.39
N VAL A 121 -3.46 7.60 -5.55
CA VAL A 121 -2.12 7.88 -6.08
C VAL A 121 -1.30 8.75 -5.12
N LEU A 122 -1.91 9.81 -4.57
CA LEU A 122 -1.26 10.71 -3.61
C LEU A 122 -0.90 9.99 -2.30
N LEU A 123 -1.79 9.16 -1.76
CA LEU A 123 -1.52 8.37 -0.55
C LEU A 123 -0.34 7.42 -0.75
N ILE A 124 -0.32 6.68 -1.88
CA ILE A 124 0.79 5.78 -2.22
C ILE A 124 2.11 6.57 -2.31
N LEU A 125 2.06 7.81 -2.82
CA LEU A 125 3.24 8.63 -3.02
C LEU A 125 3.75 9.28 -1.73
N GLY A 126 2.84 9.68 -0.83
CA GLY A 126 3.18 10.28 0.46
C GLY A 126 3.71 9.29 1.50
N GLU A 127 3.27 8.02 1.47
CA GLU A 127 3.54 7.00 2.50
C GLU A 127 4.90 6.29 2.37
N LYS A 128 6.01 7.04 2.22
CA LYS A 128 7.35 6.44 2.31
C LYS A 128 7.69 5.84 3.68
N PRO A 129 7.43 6.51 4.83
CA PRO A 129 7.85 5.99 6.12
C PRO A 129 7.05 4.75 6.54
N GLY A 130 5.74 4.70 6.23
CA GLY A 130 4.86 3.59 6.61
C GLY A 130 5.17 2.31 5.84
N ILE A 131 5.22 2.37 4.51
CA ILE A 131 5.47 1.20 3.66
C ILE A 131 6.87 0.65 3.86
N ARG A 132 7.88 1.53 3.96
CA ARG A 132 9.25 1.09 4.16
C ARG A 132 9.48 0.55 5.57
N ARG A 133 8.86 1.15 6.60
CA ARG A 133 8.86 0.55 7.95
C ARG A 133 8.11 -0.77 7.97
N LEU A 134 7.00 -0.94 7.24
CA LEU A 134 6.29 -2.23 7.18
C LEU A 134 7.14 -3.29 6.48
N SER A 135 7.84 -2.92 5.41
CA SER A 135 8.77 -3.82 4.70
C SER A 135 10.03 -4.13 5.51
N GLU A 136 10.59 -3.16 6.23
CA GLU A 136 11.72 -3.36 7.16
C GLU A 136 11.27 -4.08 8.45
N ALA A 137 10.00 -3.95 8.82
CA ALA A 137 9.32 -4.65 9.91
C ALA A 137 8.75 -6.01 9.49
N PHE A 138 8.91 -6.45 8.25
CA PHE A 138 8.64 -7.84 7.87
C PHE A 138 9.97 -8.50 7.49
N PRO A 139 10.76 -8.96 8.49
CA PRO A 139 11.92 -9.80 8.23
C PRO A 139 11.53 -11.01 7.36
N ALA A 140 12.48 -11.51 6.57
CA ALA A 140 12.26 -12.72 5.77
C ALA A 140 11.81 -13.92 6.64
N ASP A 141 12.26 -13.96 7.89
CA ASP A 141 11.91 -14.99 8.86
C ASP A 141 10.43 -14.92 9.31
N GLU A 142 9.88 -13.70 9.48
CA GLU A 142 8.45 -13.48 9.72
C GLU A 142 7.61 -13.89 8.52
N ALA A 143 8.09 -13.63 7.30
CA ALA A 143 7.38 -14.05 6.08
C ALA A 143 7.24 -15.57 6.01
N ALA A 144 8.27 -16.32 6.38
CA ALA A 144 8.20 -17.78 6.45
C ALA A 144 7.22 -18.27 7.52
N THR A 145 7.17 -17.58 8.67
CA THR A 145 6.23 -17.90 9.77
C THR A 145 4.78 -17.62 9.37
N LEU A 146 4.51 -16.47 8.75
CA LEU A 146 3.20 -16.13 8.18
C LEU A 146 2.79 -17.14 7.11
N ALA A 147 3.71 -17.52 6.21
CA ALA A 147 3.45 -18.50 5.17
C ALA A 147 3.06 -19.87 5.77
N LYS A 148 3.77 -20.36 6.79
CA LYS A 148 3.40 -21.60 7.50
C LYS A 148 2.01 -21.50 8.13
N PHE A 149 1.70 -20.38 8.78
CA PHE A 149 0.36 -20.14 9.34
C PHE A 149 -0.73 -20.16 8.27
N LEU A 150 -0.49 -19.48 7.14
CA LEU A 150 -1.42 -19.47 6.00
C LEU A 150 -1.57 -20.84 5.35
N ILE A 151 -0.53 -21.68 5.30
CA ILE A 151 -0.65 -23.07 4.84
C ILE A 151 -1.54 -23.86 5.80
N MET A 152 -1.32 -23.74 7.12
CA MET A 152 -2.14 -24.44 8.11
C MET A 152 -3.62 -24.01 8.04
N ALA A 153 -3.87 -22.71 7.89
CA ALA A 153 -5.21 -22.14 7.90
C ALA A 153 -5.94 -22.20 6.55
N GLY A 154 -5.24 -21.93 5.45
CA GLY A 154 -5.81 -21.81 4.11
C GLY A 154 -5.70 -23.07 3.26
N VAL A 155 -4.79 -23.99 3.58
CA VAL A 155 -4.60 -25.23 2.82
C VAL A 155 -5.00 -26.45 3.65
N ILE A 156 -4.42 -26.62 4.85
CA ILE A 156 -4.65 -27.82 5.65
C ILE A 156 -6.08 -27.86 6.23
N LEU A 157 -6.54 -26.76 6.85
CA LEU A 157 -7.88 -26.70 7.45
C LEU A 157 -9.01 -27.10 6.47
N PRO A 158 -9.13 -26.54 5.26
CA PRO A 158 -10.22 -26.90 4.35
C PRO A 158 -10.11 -28.32 3.79
N LEU A 159 -8.92 -28.95 3.83
CA LEU A 159 -8.74 -30.34 3.42
C LEU A 159 -9.20 -31.34 4.50
N LEU A 160 -9.42 -30.89 5.74
CA LEU A 160 -9.81 -31.77 6.81
C LEU A 160 -11.31 -32.13 6.74
N PRO A 161 -11.66 -33.42 6.88
CA PRO A 161 -13.04 -33.85 6.82
C PRO A 161 -13.81 -33.33 8.04
N ASP A 162 -14.97 -32.71 7.79
CA ASP A 162 -15.91 -32.33 8.85
C ASP A 162 -16.79 -33.51 9.28
N LYS A 163 -16.14 -34.64 9.59
CA LYS A 163 -16.77 -35.84 10.13
C LYS A 163 -16.30 -36.05 11.56
N GLN A 164 -17.20 -36.54 12.41
CA GLN A 164 -16.90 -36.85 13.81
C GLN A 164 -15.80 -37.91 13.88
N ILE A 165 -14.83 -37.68 14.77
CA ILE A 165 -13.66 -38.54 14.91
C ILE A 165 -14.02 -39.87 15.58
N THR A 166 -14.94 -39.83 16.55
CA THR A 166 -15.46 -41.01 17.24
C THR A 166 -16.94 -40.86 17.54
N SER A 167 -17.67 -41.97 17.67
CA SER A 167 -19.10 -41.98 17.95
C SER A 167 -19.46 -41.49 19.37
N PHE A 168 -18.46 -41.27 20.24
CA PHE A 168 -18.63 -40.85 21.64
C PHE A 168 -18.31 -39.38 21.87
N ILE A 169 -17.57 -38.73 20.96
CA ILE A 169 -17.13 -37.33 21.10
C ILE A 169 -17.63 -36.56 19.88
N ASN A 170 -18.46 -35.54 20.12
CA ASN A 170 -19.07 -34.71 19.08
C ASN A 170 -18.10 -33.66 18.51
N VAL A 171 -16.85 -34.07 18.23
CA VAL A 171 -15.78 -33.20 17.72
C VAL A 171 -15.27 -33.77 16.39
N SER A 172 -15.16 -32.92 15.38
CA SER A 172 -14.61 -33.27 14.06
C SER A 172 -13.12 -32.91 13.94
N TRP A 173 -12.43 -33.52 12.97
CA TRP A 173 -11.03 -33.19 12.66
C TRP A 173 -10.87 -31.71 12.28
N TYR A 174 -11.86 -31.17 11.57
CA TYR A 174 -11.96 -29.75 11.25
C TYR A 174 -12.01 -28.88 12.52
N GLN A 175 -12.87 -29.22 13.49
CA GLN A 175 -13.02 -28.44 14.73
C GLN A 175 -11.77 -28.46 15.61
N LEU A 176 -11.09 -29.61 15.74
CA LEU A 176 -9.81 -29.69 16.46
C LEU A 176 -8.75 -28.80 15.82
N TRP A 177 -8.62 -28.87 14.50
CA TRP A 177 -7.61 -28.10 13.78
C TRP A 177 -7.93 -26.60 13.77
N LEU A 178 -9.20 -26.23 13.72
CA LEU A 178 -9.66 -24.86 13.89
C LEU A 178 -9.22 -24.29 15.25
N ALA A 179 -9.31 -25.08 16.32
CA ALA A 179 -8.80 -24.67 17.64
C ALA A 179 -7.28 -24.41 17.61
N VAL A 180 -6.50 -25.26 16.93
CA VAL A 180 -5.04 -25.06 16.75
C VAL A 180 -4.74 -23.75 16.01
N ILE A 181 -5.49 -23.46 14.96
CA ILE A 181 -5.34 -22.21 14.18
C ILE A 181 -5.72 -20.99 15.02
N MET A 182 -6.80 -21.06 15.79
CA MET A 182 -7.21 -19.99 16.69
C MET A 182 -6.13 -19.67 17.72
N VAL A 183 -5.61 -20.68 18.42
CA VAL A 183 -4.56 -20.50 19.42
C VAL A 183 -3.27 -19.96 18.79
N SER A 184 -2.88 -20.50 17.63
CA SER A 184 -1.71 -20.04 16.88
C SER A 184 -1.87 -18.61 16.36
N GLY A 185 -3.06 -18.27 15.86
CA GLY A 185 -3.39 -16.94 15.35
C GLY A 185 -3.36 -15.89 16.45
N ILE A 186 -3.97 -16.16 17.60
CA ILE A 186 -3.91 -15.28 18.77
C ILE A 186 -2.46 -15.10 19.24
N SER A 187 -1.69 -16.18 19.31
CA SER A 187 -0.28 -16.14 19.71
C SER A 187 0.58 -15.32 18.75
N TYR A 188 0.40 -15.51 17.45
CA TYR A 188 1.13 -14.80 16.41
C TYR A 188 0.74 -13.31 16.38
N LEU A 189 -0.54 -12.98 16.48
CA LEU A 189 -1.01 -11.59 16.57
C LEU A 189 -0.48 -10.88 17.83
N SER A 190 -0.45 -11.58 18.97
CA SER A 190 0.13 -11.06 20.22
C SER A 190 1.63 -10.78 20.06
N TYR A 191 2.36 -11.71 19.44
CA TYR A 191 3.77 -11.53 19.10
C TYR A 191 3.99 -10.33 18.17
N LEU A 192 3.21 -10.20 17.09
CA LEU A 192 3.28 -9.06 16.16
C LEU A 192 2.99 -7.73 16.89
N ALA A 193 1.94 -7.70 17.72
CA ALA A 193 1.61 -6.52 18.50
C ALA A 193 2.78 -6.10 19.39
N GLN A 194 3.38 -7.03 20.13
CA GLN A 194 4.55 -6.77 20.99
C GLN A 194 5.77 -6.30 20.21
N SER A 195 6.10 -7.01 19.13
CA SER A 195 7.29 -6.74 18.31
C SER A 195 7.22 -5.40 17.56
N TYR A 196 6.02 -5.01 17.09
CA TYR A 196 5.86 -3.87 16.19
C TYR A 196 5.12 -2.67 16.78
N LEU A 197 4.05 -2.86 17.56
CA LEU A 197 3.30 -1.74 18.18
C LEU A 197 3.97 -1.25 19.47
N PHE A 198 4.59 -2.15 20.23
CA PHE A 198 5.14 -1.85 21.56
C PHE A 198 6.66 -1.66 21.60
N LYS A 199 7.35 -1.72 20.45
CA LYS A 199 8.82 -1.53 20.33
C LYS A 199 9.35 -0.22 20.94
N ARG A 200 8.48 0.81 21.12
CA ARG A 200 8.81 2.12 21.72
C ARG A 200 8.25 2.36 23.12
N ARG A 201 7.49 1.44 23.70
CA ARG A 201 6.93 1.58 25.07
C ARG A 201 7.46 0.44 25.91
N GLY A 202 8.71 0.62 26.35
CA GLY A 202 9.50 -0.39 27.06
C GLY A 202 8.77 -0.98 28.27
N LEU A 203 9.09 -2.25 28.55
CA LEU A 203 8.91 -3.10 29.76
C LEU A 203 7.65 -2.92 30.62
N LEU A 204 7.23 -1.70 30.93
CA LEU A 204 6.04 -1.33 31.70
C LEU A 204 4.73 -1.77 31.04
N LEU A 205 4.54 -1.55 29.74
CA LEU A 205 3.28 -1.98 29.08
C LEU A 205 3.20 -3.50 28.91
N THR A 206 4.33 -4.16 28.61
CA THR A 206 4.45 -5.63 28.65
C THR A 206 4.22 -6.19 30.05
N GLY A 207 4.62 -5.47 31.10
CA GLY A 207 4.36 -5.83 32.49
C GLY A 207 2.90 -5.69 32.89
N ILE A 208 2.21 -4.64 32.42
CA ILE A 208 0.79 -4.41 32.69
C ILE A 208 -0.09 -5.42 31.92
N LEU A 209 0.19 -5.65 30.63
CA LEU A 209 -0.56 -6.63 29.83
C LEU A 209 -0.23 -8.08 30.21
N GLY A 210 1.03 -8.38 30.56
CA GLY A 210 1.42 -9.67 31.13
C GLY A 210 0.83 -9.90 32.52
N GLY A 211 0.68 -8.85 33.31
CA GLY A 211 -0.01 -8.85 34.61
C GLY A 211 -1.51 -9.09 34.52
N LEU A 212 -2.15 -8.65 33.43
CA LEU A 212 -3.57 -8.95 33.15
C LEU A 212 -3.80 -10.42 32.76
N TYR A 213 -2.77 -11.11 32.25
CA TYR A 213 -2.85 -12.54 31.93
C TYR A 213 -2.35 -13.45 33.07
N SER A 214 -1.49 -12.94 33.96
CA SER A 214 -0.96 -13.70 35.10
C SER A 214 -0.44 -12.76 36.20
N SER A 215 -1.06 -12.81 37.38
CA SER A 215 -0.67 -12.02 38.56
C SER A 215 0.81 -12.21 38.96
N THR A 216 1.43 -13.33 38.57
CA THR A 216 2.84 -13.63 38.82
C THR A 216 3.78 -12.71 38.04
N ALA A 217 3.42 -12.34 36.80
CA ALA A 217 4.22 -11.45 35.97
C ALA A 217 4.20 -10.00 36.48
N ALA A 218 3.05 -9.55 37.00
CA ALA A 218 2.93 -8.24 37.65
C ALA A 218 3.83 -8.10 38.88
N SER A 219 3.86 -9.13 39.75
CA SER A 219 4.67 -9.12 40.97
C SER A 219 6.17 -9.05 40.68
N VAL A 220 6.66 -9.73 39.64
CA VAL A 220 8.09 -9.70 39.27
C VAL A 220 8.53 -8.33 38.75
N VAL A 221 7.67 -7.63 37.99
CA VAL A 221 7.96 -6.30 37.48
C VAL A 221 7.99 -5.28 38.62
N ILE A 222 6.99 -5.29 39.50
CA ILE A 222 6.96 -4.41 40.69
C ILE A 222 8.16 -4.70 41.61
N GLY A 223 8.49 -5.98 41.84
CA GLY A 223 9.62 -6.38 42.68
C GLY A 223 10.98 -5.94 42.13
N LYS A 224 11.18 -5.95 40.81
CA LYS A 224 12.39 -5.40 40.19
C LYS A 224 12.46 -3.88 40.31
N GLN A 225 11.33 -3.20 40.16
CA GLN A 225 11.27 -1.74 40.23
C GLN A 225 11.52 -1.21 41.66
N ALA A 226 11.06 -1.95 42.67
CA ALA A 226 11.36 -1.68 44.09
C ALA A 226 12.83 -1.95 44.47
N ARG A 227 13.55 -2.75 43.69
CA ARG A 227 14.98 -3.03 43.92
C ARG A 227 15.91 -2.02 43.20
N SER A 228 15.36 -1.24 42.27
CA SER A 228 16.06 -0.20 41.52
C SER A 228 15.78 1.23 42.01
N ALA A 229 15.02 1.37 43.10
CA ALA A 229 14.84 2.60 43.86
C ALA A 229 15.62 2.48 45.18
#